data_AF-A0A519DLF1-F1
#
_entry.id   AF-A0A519DLF1-F1
#
_cell.length_a   1.000
_cell.length_b   1.000
_cell.length_c   1.000
_cell.angle_alpha   90.00
_cell.angle_beta   90.00
_cell.angle_gamma   90.00
#
_symmetry.space_group_name_H-M   'P 1'
#
loop_
_entity.id
_entity.type
_entity.pdbx_description
1 polymer ?
#
loop_
_entity_poly.entity_id
_entity_poly.type
_entity_poly.pdbx_seq_one_letter_code
_entity_poly.pdbx_strand_id
1 'polypeptide(L)'
;MSMRFHWAAIAALVALLLVAGTVTADDDDDDDDGILGDTGKGLGTAAAWGLAFSTTIIIWKPGLKYIRANADKIVEDGLWLKKELGKANRWYLKIHYWVGASAVLVGFIHGVSMNKWEVLFWGGWVGMLFMSVTGSLLLWKWPPRKVKKGARLLHAQRAVLVITIVLLFVSHEFFD
;
A
#
# COMPACT_ATOMS: atom_id res chain seq x y z
N MET A 1 -0.15 18.31 -28.13
CA MET A 1 -0.03 16.83 -28.21
C MET A 1 0.84 16.30 -27.06
N SER A 2 0.44 16.50 -25.79
CA SER A 2 1.16 15.96 -24.62
C SER A 2 0.24 15.46 -23.50
N MET A 3 -0.99 15.94 -23.39
CA MET A 3 -1.90 15.46 -22.34
C MET A 3 -2.41 14.02 -22.55
N ARG A 4 -2.53 13.51 -23.80
CA ARG A 4 -3.09 12.17 -24.08
C ARG A 4 -2.15 11.02 -23.66
N PHE A 5 -0.84 11.24 -23.62
CA PHE A 5 0.15 10.22 -23.22
C PHE A 5 0.23 9.98 -21.71
N HIS A 6 -0.03 11.01 -20.90
CA HIS A 6 0.09 10.91 -19.44
C HIS A 6 -1.10 10.13 -18.85
N TRP A 7 -2.30 10.29 -19.44
CA TRP A 7 -3.48 9.52 -19.04
C TRP A 7 -3.40 8.06 -19.48
N ALA A 8 -2.78 7.75 -20.62
CA ALA A 8 -2.54 6.38 -21.07
C ALA A 8 -1.48 5.65 -20.21
N ALA A 9 -0.41 6.32 -19.79
CA ALA A 9 0.61 5.72 -18.91
C ALA A 9 0.10 5.52 -17.46
N ILE A 10 -0.74 6.43 -16.97
CA ILE A 10 -1.40 6.28 -15.66
C ILE A 10 -2.51 5.21 -15.74
N ALA A 11 -3.27 5.16 -16.83
CA ALA A 11 -4.22 4.08 -17.08
C ALA A 11 -3.52 2.72 -17.25
N ALA A 12 -2.32 2.66 -17.83
CA ALA A 12 -1.54 1.43 -17.93
C ALA A 12 -0.92 1.00 -16.59
N LEU A 13 -0.44 1.94 -15.77
CA LEU A 13 0.07 1.62 -14.43
C LEU A 13 -1.06 1.20 -13.47
N VAL A 14 -2.25 1.80 -13.60
CA VAL A 14 -3.46 1.43 -12.83
C VAL A 14 -4.10 0.15 -13.38
N ALA A 15 -4.09 -0.11 -14.69
CA ALA A 15 -4.51 -1.38 -15.27
C ALA A 15 -3.56 -2.52 -14.91
N LEU A 16 -2.24 -2.26 -14.82
CA LEU A 16 -1.28 -3.22 -14.25
C LEU A 16 -1.54 -3.47 -12.75
N LEU A 17 -2.02 -2.46 -12.02
CA LEU A 17 -2.47 -2.58 -10.62
C LEU A 17 -3.86 -3.23 -10.45
N LEU A 18 -4.62 -3.49 -11.53
CA LEU A 18 -5.98 -4.05 -11.49
C LEU A 18 -6.13 -5.41 -12.22
N VAL A 19 -5.21 -5.79 -13.13
CA VAL A 19 -5.32 -7.00 -13.97
C VAL A 19 -4.38 -8.14 -13.52
N ALA A 20 -3.28 -7.85 -12.83
CA ALA A 20 -2.42 -8.89 -12.32
C ALA A 20 -2.94 -9.40 -10.95
N GLY A 21 -3.96 -10.26 -10.97
CA GLY A 21 -4.19 -11.22 -9.88
C GLY A 21 -5.52 -11.13 -9.12
N THR A 22 -6.64 -10.95 -9.80
CA THR A 22 -7.82 -11.76 -9.41
C THR A 22 -7.51 -13.19 -9.84
N VAL A 23 -6.85 -13.97 -8.99
CA VAL A 23 -6.74 -15.42 -9.21
C VAL A 23 -8.15 -15.97 -9.06
N THR A 24 -8.68 -16.41 -10.19
CA THR A 24 -9.83 -17.29 -10.27
C THR A 24 -9.49 -18.54 -9.47
N ALA A 25 -10.21 -18.79 -8.38
CA ALA A 25 -10.23 -20.10 -7.76
C ALA A 25 -10.98 -21.03 -8.73
N ASP A 26 -10.21 -21.72 -9.56
CA ASP A 26 -10.65 -22.93 -10.23
C ASP A 26 -9.39 -23.81 -10.34
N ASP A 27 -9.21 -24.65 -9.33
CA ASP A 27 -8.50 -25.92 -9.42
C ASP A 27 -9.10 -26.80 -8.32
N ASP A 28 -10.00 -27.67 -8.75
CA ASP A 28 -10.30 -28.93 -8.08
C ASP A 28 -8.98 -29.73 -8.03
N ASP A 29 -8.31 -29.72 -6.89
CA ASP A 29 -7.50 -30.85 -6.47
C ASP A 29 -7.65 -31.02 -4.95
N ASP A 30 -8.28 -32.14 -4.59
CA ASP A 30 -8.46 -32.65 -3.24
C ASP A 30 -7.09 -32.91 -2.60
N ASP A 31 -6.57 -31.95 -1.82
CA ASP A 31 -5.61 -32.22 -0.77
C ASP A 31 -6.08 -31.53 0.52
N ASP A 32 -6.04 -32.29 1.62
CA ASP A 32 -6.63 -32.03 2.94
C ASP A 32 -6.03 -30.79 3.64
N ASP A 33 -6.38 -29.60 3.16
CA ASP A 33 -6.06 -28.30 3.75
C ASP A 33 -6.89 -28.11 5.04
N GLY A 34 -6.41 -28.62 6.16
CA GLY A 34 -7.02 -28.35 7.48
C GLY A 34 -7.26 -26.86 7.73
N ILE A 35 -8.14 -26.51 8.69
CA ILE A 35 -8.63 -25.15 9.06
C ILE A 35 -7.59 -24.00 8.98
N LEU A 36 -6.31 -24.28 9.20
CA LEU A 36 -5.21 -23.31 9.13
C LEU A 36 -4.83 -22.89 7.69
N GLY A 37 -5.00 -23.76 6.69
CA GLY A 37 -4.71 -23.47 5.28
C GLY A 37 -5.71 -22.48 4.67
N ASP A 38 -7.01 -22.72 4.87
CA ASP A 38 -8.07 -21.79 4.44
C ASP A 38 -7.95 -20.43 5.13
N THR A 39 -7.65 -20.43 6.44
CA THR A 39 -7.36 -19.20 7.19
C THR A 39 -6.12 -18.48 6.63
N GLY A 40 -5.07 -19.21 6.26
CA GLY A 40 -3.84 -18.68 5.68
C GLY A 40 -4.08 -17.94 4.36
N LYS A 41 -4.84 -18.53 3.42
CA LYS A 41 -5.20 -17.91 2.13
C LYS A 41 -5.99 -16.60 2.34
N GLY A 42 -6.92 -16.59 3.30
CA GLY A 42 -7.68 -15.39 3.68
C GLY A 42 -6.80 -14.26 4.26
N LEU A 43 -5.80 -14.60 5.07
CA LEU A 43 -4.85 -13.63 5.64
C LEU A 43 -3.96 -13.00 4.56
N GLY A 44 -3.49 -13.78 3.58
CA GLY A 44 -2.72 -13.28 2.45
C GLY A 44 -3.50 -12.23 1.66
N THR A 45 -4.76 -12.54 1.33
CA THR A 45 -5.68 -11.61 0.65
C THR A 45 -5.92 -10.33 1.46
N ALA A 46 -6.14 -10.46 2.77
CA ALA A 46 -6.33 -9.31 3.65
C ALA A 46 -5.08 -8.41 3.71
N ALA A 47 -3.87 -9.00 3.77
CA ALA A 47 -2.62 -8.26 3.73
C ALA A 47 -2.43 -7.53 2.40
N ALA A 48 -2.74 -8.18 1.27
CA ALA A 48 -2.68 -7.59 -0.07
C ALA A 48 -3.62 -6.39 -0.20
N TRP A 49 -4.88 -6.49 0.26
CA TRP A 49 -5.81 -5.37 0.29
C TRP A 49 -5.34 -4.23 1.19
N GLY A 50 -4.76 -4.55 2.35
CA GLY A 50 -4.17 -3.54 3.24
C GLY A 50 -3.01 -2.80 2.58
N LEU A 51 -2.14 -3.52 1.89
CA LEU A 51 -1.05 -2.93 1.10
C LEU A 51 -1.63 -2.05 -0.02
N ALA A 52 -2.55 -2.57 -0.83
CA ALA A 52 -3.18 -1.83 -1.92
C ALA A 52 -3.82 -0.52 -1.42
N PHE A 53 -4.62 -0.58 -0.34
CA PHE A 53 -5.17 0.60 0.30
C PHE A 53 -4.07 1.59 0.73
N SER A 54 -3.00 1.10 1.36
CA SER A 54 -1.91 1.98 1.81
C SER A 54 -1.24 2.72 0.65
N THR A 55 -1.12 2.10 -0.53
CA THR A 55 -0.51 2.73 -1.72
C THR A 55 -1.34 3.85 -2.34
N THR A 56 -2.64 3.93 -2.02
CA THR A 56 -3.52 5.02 -2.50
C THR A 56 -2.99 6.42 -2.13
N ILE A 57 -2.06 6.51 -1.18
CA ILE A 57 -1.44 7.77 -0.75
C ILE A 57 -0.71 8.47 -1.91
N ILE A 58 -0.24 7.70 -2.89
CA ILE A 58 0.40 8.18 -4.11
C ILE A 58 -0.56 9.03 -4.94
N ILE A 59 -1.86 8.69 -4.94
CA ILE A 59 -2.91 9.43 -5.64
C ILE A 59 -3.51 10.49 -4.72
N TRP A 60 -3.75 10.15 -3.46
CA TRP A 60 -4.39 11.02 -2.48
C TRP A 60 -3.64 12.34 -2.26
N LYS A 61 -2.31 12.29 -2.05
CA LYS A 61 -1.53 13.50 -1.73
C LYS A 61 -1.46 14.50 -2.90
N PRO A 62 -1.14 14.09 -4.14
CA PRO A 62 -1.23 14.97 -5.30
C PRO A 62 -2.65 15.45 -5.57
N GLY A 63 -3.65 14.56 -5.47
CA GLY A 63 -5.06 14.90 -5.64
C GLY A 63 -5.51 15.98 -4.67
N LEU A 64 -5.19 15.82 -3.38
CA LEU A 64 -5.51 16.82 -2.36
C LEU A 64 -4.82 18.17 -2.63
N LYS A 65 -3.56 18.17 -3.08
CA LYS A 65 -2.86 19.40 -3.47
C LYS A 65 -3.55 20.09 -4.65
N TYR A 66 -3.94 19.31 -5.66
CA TYR A 66 -4.64 19.80 -6.85
C TYR A 66 -6.00 20.40 -6.51
N ILE A 67 -6.83 19.67 -5.74
CA ILE A 67 -8.16 20.12 -5.35
C ILE A 67 -8.05 21.38 -4.49
N ARG A 68 -7.10 21.45 -3.55
CA ARG A 68 -6.90 22.66 -2.72
C ARG A 68 -6.45 23.87 -3.53
N ALA A 69 -5.63 23.68 -4.55
CA ALA A 69 -5.18 24.77 -5.42
C ALA A 69 -6.30 25.31 -6.34
N ASN A 70 -7.28 24.47 -6.67
CA ASN A 70 -8.41 24.82 -7.53
C ASN A 70 -9.73 24.96 -6.76
N ALA A 71 -9.70 24.99 -5.43
CA ALA A 71 -10.91 24.93 -4.61
C ALA A 71 -11.91 26.04 -4.92
N ASP A 72 -11.42 27.26 -5.17
CA ASP A 72 -12.24 28.43 -5.50
C ASP A 72 -12.86 28.35 -6.92
N LYS A 73 -12.45 27.37 -7.74
CA LYS A 73 -13.03 27.05 -9.05
C LYS A 73 -13.97 25.84 -9.02
N ILE A 74 -13.94 25.05 -7.94
CA ILE A 74 -14.72 23.81 -7.80
C ILE A 74 -16.01 24.07 -7.04
N VAL A 75 -15.94 24.92 -6.00
CA VAL A 75 -17.09 25.29 -5.18
C VAL A 75 -17.10 26.79 -4.94
N GLU A 76 -18.29 27.34 -4.68
CA GLU A 76 -18.47 28.75 -4.32
C GLU A 76 -17.74 29.11 -3.02
N ASP A 77 -17.80 28.24 -2.01
CA ASP A 77 -17.05 28.39 -0.75
C ASP A 77 -15.77 27.54 -0.75
N GLY A 78 -14.73 28.05 -1.42
CA GLY A 78 -13.42 27.41 -1.46
C GLY A 78 -12.74 27.31 -0.09
N LEU A 79 -13.09 28.17 0.87
CA LEU A 79 -12.57 28.11 2.25
C LEU A 79 -13.15 26.90 3.00
N TRP A 80 -14.46 26.68 2.88
CA TRP A 80 -15.12 25.49 3.41
C TRP A 80 -14.48 24.20 2.86
N LEU A 81 -14.29 24.12 1.54
CA LEU A 81 -13.68 22.93 0.92
C LEU A 81 -12.24 22.71 1.42
N LYS A 82 -11.42 23.77 1.51
CA LYS A 82 -10.05 23.69 2.06
C LYS A 82 -10.06 23.17 3.52
N LYS A 83 -11.05 23.54 4.33
CA LYS A 83 -11.21 23.10 5.73
C LYS A 83 -11.61 21.62 5.81
N GLU A 84 -12.59 21.20 5.01
CA GLU A 84 -13.03 19.80 4.96
C GLU A 84 -11.94 18.86 4.43
N LEU A 85 -11.23 19.26 3.36
CA LEU A 85 -10.06 18.52 2.87
C LEU A 85 -8.97 18.38 3.94
N GLY A 86 -8.83 19.39 4.80
CA GLY A 86 -7.94 19.32 5.97
C GLY A 86 -8.35 18.24 6.97
N LYS A 87 -9.64 18.11 7.28
CA LYS A 87 -10.19 17.06 8.15
C LYS A 87 -10.03 15.68 7.50
N ALA A 88 -10.44 15.54 6.24
CA ALA A 88 -10.33 14.31 5.46
C ALA A 88 -8.88 13.82 5.39
N ASN A 89 -7.92 14.71 5.10
CA ASN A 89 -6.50 14.35 5.08
C ASN A 89 -5.99 13.87 6.44
N ARG A 90 -6.43 14.46 7.56
CA ARG A 90 -6.03 13.99 8.89
C ARG A 90 -6.55 12.60 9.19
N TRP A 91 -7.80 12.33 8.83
CA TRP A 91 -8.43 11.02 9.02
C TRP A 91 -7.79 9.96 8.12
N TYR A 92 -7.63 10.27 6.83
CA TYR A 92 -6.94 9.43 5.86
C TYR A 92 -5.53 9.03 6.33
N LEU A 93 -4.73 9.99 6.82
CA LEU A 93 -3.38 9.67 7.31
C LEU A 93 -3.37 8.74 8.52
N LYS A 94 -4.35 8.85 9.42
CA LYS A 94 -4.50 7.92 10.55
C LYS A 94 -4.80 6.52 10.05
N ILE A 95 -5.69 6.38 9.07
CA ILE A 95 -6.06 5.08 8.51
C ILE A 95 -4.89 4.48 7.74
N HIS A 96 -4.24 5.25 6.87
CA HIS A 96 -3.06 4.79 6.13
C HIS A 96 -2.00 4.19 7.08
N TYR A 97 -1.76 4.85 8.22
CA TYR A 97 -0.84 4.34 9.24
C TYR A 97 -1.32 3.02 9.85
N TRP A 98 -2.56 2.97 10.36
CA TRP A 98 -3.08 1.78 11.02
C TRP A 98 -3.23 0.60 10.06
N VAL A 99 -3.76 0.83 8.86
CA VAL A 99 -3.90 -0.20 7.83
C VAL A 99 -2.54 -0.71 7.36
N GLY A 100 -1.56 0.17 7.16
CA GLY A 100 -0.20 -0.24 6.79
C GLY A 100 0.46 -1.10 7.88
N ALA A 101 0.32 -0.73 9.15
CA ALA A 101 0.83 -1.52 10.27
C ALA A 101 0.12 -2.88 10.38
N SER A 102 -1.21 -2.91 10.25
CA SER A 102 -1.98 -4.16 10.25
C SER A 102 -1.61 -5.06 9.08
N ALA A 103 -1.38 -4.51 7.88
CA ALA A 103 -0.96 -5.29 6.72
C ALA A 103 0.39 -5.99 6.93
N VAL A 104 1.36 -5.33 7.60
CA VAL A 104 2.62 -5.97 7.99
C VAL A 104 2.40 -7.12 8.96
N LEU A 105 1.54 -6.93 9.97
CA LEU A 105 1.26 -7.96 10.96
C LEU A 105 0.53 -9.16 10.34
N VAL A 106 -0.50 -8.91 9.55
CA VAL A 106 -1.27 -9.96 8.86
C VAL A 106 -0.37 -10.69 7.87
N GLY A 107 0.46 -9.97 7.10
CA GLY A 107 1.44 -10.58 6.20
C GLY A 107 2.46 -11.46 6.92
N PHE A 108 2.90 -11.06 8.12
CA PHE A 108 3.77 -11.90 8.95
C PHE A 108 3.09 -13.20 9.38
N ILE A 109 1.86 -13.10 9.91
CA ILE A 109 1.08 -14.26 10.35
C ILE A 109 0.82 -15.20 9.18
N HIS A 110 0.45 -14.66 8.01
CA HIS A 110 0.26 -15.41 6.78
C HIS A 110 1.52 -16.18 6.36
N GLY A 111 2.69 -15.52 6.34
CA GLY A 111 3.95 -16.17 5.98
C GLY A 111 4.30 -17.33 6.91
N VAL A 112 4.10 -17.14 8.22
CA VAL A 112 4.33 -18.19 9.22
C VAL A 112 3.29 -19.31 9.10
N SER A 113 2.01 -18.99 8.90
CA SER A 113 0.92 -20.00 8.83
C SER A 113 1.01 -20.87 7.58
N MET A 114 1.49 -20.30 6.47
CA MET A 114 1.70 -21.01 5.20
C MET A 114 3.09 -21.66 5.11
N ASN A 115 3.88 -21.64 6.20
CA ASN A 115 5.25 -22.14 6.26
C ASN A 115 6.14 -21.62 5.10
N LYS A 116 5.92 -20.37 4.67
CA LYS A 116 6.68 -19.74 3.58
C LYS A 116 8.07 -19.43 4.08
N TRP A 117 9.08 -20.08 3.52
CA TRP A 117 10.49 -19.79 3.81
C TRP A 117 11.24 -19.18 2.63
N GLU A 118 10.51 -18.89 1.55
CA GLU A 118 11.07 -18.30 0.35
C GLU A 118 11.63 -16.91 0.61
N VAL A 119 12.84 -16.67 0.09
CA VAL A 119 13.56 -15.41 0.30
C VAL A 119 12.80 -14.22 -0.30
N LEU A 120 12.05 -14.44 -1.39
CA LEU A 120 11.26 -13.41 -2.06
C LEU A 120 10.10 -12.92 -1.17
N PHE A 121 9.36 -13.84 -0.55
CA PHE A 121 8.29 -13.50 0.39
C PHE A 121 8.82 -12.64 1.54
N TRP A 122 9.85 -13.14 2.24
CA TRP A 122 10.41 -12.44 3.39
C TRP A 122 11.10 -11.14 3.01
N GLY A 123 11.72 -11.07 1.82
CA GLY A 123 12.26 -9.83 1.27
C GLY A 123 11.19 -8.78 1.03
N GLY A 124 10.05 -9.18 0.46
CA GLY A 124 8.87 -8.34 0.30
C GLY A 124 8.30 -7.88 1.64
N TRP A 125 8.13 -8.80 2.58
CA TRP A 125 7.64 -8.48 3.93
C TRP A 125 8.58 -7.53 4.69
N VAL A 126 9.90 -7.72 4.60
CA VAL A 126 10.90 -6.79 5.16
C VAL A 126 10.77 -5.41 4.52
N GLY A 127 10.49 -5.33 3.21
CA GLY A 127 10.16 -4.09 2.53
C GLY A 127 8.95 -3.38 3.14
N MET A 128 7.86 -4.12 3.40
CA MET A 128 6.68 -3.57 4.09
C MET A 128 7.00 -3.12 5.52
N LEU A 129 7.74 -3.93 6.27
CA LEU A 129 8.16 -3.60 7.63
C LEU A 129 9.01 -2.32 7.65
N PHE A 130 9.98 -2.20 6.75
CA PHE A 130 10.81 -1.01 6.60
C PHE A 130 9.98 0.24 6.32
N MET A 131 8.98 0.14 5.43
CA MET A 131 8.05 1.24 5.14
C MET A 131 7.23 1.61 6.38
N SER A 132 6.74 0.63 7.13
CA SER A 132 5.98 0.88 8.38
C SER A 132 6.83 1.50 9.48
N VAL A 133 8.10 1.07 9.64
CA VAL A 133 9.03 1.66 10.61
C VAL A 133 9.38 3.10 10.24
N THR A 134 9.76 3.34 8.98
CA THR A 134 10.10 4.69 8.50
C THR A 134 8.90 5.64 8.56
N GLY A 135 7.69 5.15 8.32
CA GLY A 135 6.44 5.90 8.52
C GLY A 135 6.19 6.23 9.99
N SER A 136 6.35 5.26 10.89
CA SER A 136 6.21 5.43 12.35
C SER A 136 7.16 6.48 12.92
N LEU A 137 8.41 6.55 12.43
CA LEU A 137 9.38 7.55 12.84
C LEU A 137 8.93 9.00 12.58
N LEU A 138 8.03 9.21 11.61
CA LEU A 138 7.46 10.53 11.34
C LEU A 138 6.40 10.94 12.35
N LEU A 139 5.75 9.97 13.01
CA LEU A 139 4.74 10.20 14.05
C LEU A 139 5.38 10.44 15.41
N TRP A 140 6.53 9.81 15.68
CA TRP A 140 7.17 9.91 16.99
C TRP A 140 7.71 11.32 17.26
N LYS A 141 7.54 11.82 18.50
CA LYS A 141 8.05 13.13 18.90
C LYS A 141 9.57 13.17 19.10
N TRP A 142 10.21 12.09 19.59
CA TRP A 142 11.61 12.09 20.01
C TRP A 142 12.70 12.13 18.91
N PRO A 143 12.53 11.59 17.68
CA PRO A 143 13.66 11.47 16.75
C PRO A 143 14.18 12.84 16.32
N PRO A 144 15.52 13.03 16.22
CA PRO A 144 16.11 14.26 15.74
C PRO A 144 15.56 14.66 14.36
N ARG A 145 15.47 15.97 14.08
CA ARG A 145 14.94 16.48 12.80
C ARG A 145 15.67 15.89 11.58
N LYS A 146 16.98 15.60 11.68
CA LYS A 146 17.77 14.95 10.63
C LYS A 146 17.27 13.54 10.33
N VAL A 147 17.02 12.73 11.36
CA VAL A 147 16.47 11.38 11.24
C VAL A 147 15.07 11.41 10.62
N LYS A 148 14.21 12.33 11.05
CA LYS A 148 12.86 12.50 10.47
C LYS A 148 12.89 12.88 8.98
N LYS A 149 13.87 13.68 8.57
CA LYS A 149 14.06 14.02 7.15
C LYS A 149 14.50 12.80 6.34
N GLY A 150 15.45 12.01 6.85
CA GLY A 150 15.90 10.77 6.21
C GLY A 150 14.78 9.74 6.11
N ALA A 151 14.07 9.47 7.21
CA ALA A 151 12.92 8.57 7.24
C ALA A 151 11.84 9.01 6.25
N ARG A 152 11.56 10.31 6.12
CA ARG A 152 10.61 10.82 5.13
C ARG A 152 11.07 10.57 3.69
N LEU A 153 12.35 10.78 3.41
CA LEU A 153 12.90 10.57 2.08
C LEU A 153 12.80 9.09 1.68
N LEU A 154 13.19 8.20 2.59
CA LEU A 154 13.10 6.75 2.40
C LEU A 154 11.65 6.27 2.26
N HIS A 155 10.76 6.73 3.14
CA HIS A 155 9.33 6.38 3.11
C HIS A 155 8.60 6.94 1.87
N ALA A 156 9.09 8.05 1.30
CA ALA A 156 8.54 8.61 0.06
C ALA A 156 9.18 8.02 -1.20
N GLN A 157 10.21 7.19 -1.07
CA GLN A 157 10.94 6.63 -2.21
C GLN A 157 10.12 5.53 -2.88
N ARG A 158 9.60 5.84 -4.07
CA ARG A 158 8.75 4.91 -4.85
C ARG A 158 9.45 3.60 -5.20
N ALA A 159 10.78 3.62 -5.37
CA ALA A 159 11.53 2.40 -5.67
C ALA A 159 11.39 1.34 -4.57
N VAL A 160 11.35 1.74 -3.29
CA VAL A 160 11.18 0.81 -2.17
C VAL A 160 9.82 0.13 -2.25
N LEU A 161 8.77 0.90 -2.55
CA LEU A 161 7.42 0.35 -2.75
C LEU A 161 7.37 -0.61 -3.94
N VAL A 162 7.92 -0.21 -5.10
CA VAL A 162 7.90 -1.05 -6.31
C VAL A 162 8.63 -2.36 -6.06
N ILE A 163 9.83 -2.31 -5.46
CA ILE A 163 10.59 -3.53 -5.11
C ILE A 163 9.79 -4.40 -4.14
N THR A 164 9.18 -3.80 -3.11
CA THR A 164 8.34 -4.52 -2.15
C THR A 164 7.20 -5.27 -2.83
N ILE A 165 6.45 -4.60 -3.72
CA ILE A 165 5.34 -5.19 -4.45
C ILE A 165 5.82 -6.31 -5.38
N VAL A 166 6.91 -6.09 -6.12
CA VAL A 166 7.45 -7.10 -7.04
C VAL A 166 7.89 -8.36 -6.28
N LEU A 167 8.59 -8.21 -5.15
CA LEU A 167 9.02 -9.35 -4.35
C LEU A 167 7.85 -10.17 -3.82
N LEU A 168 6.79 -9.51 -3.32
CA LEU A 168 5.58 -10.19 -2.85
C LEU A 168 4.81 -10.84 -3.99
N PHE A 169 4.63 -10.14 -5.12
CA PHE A 169 3.89 -10.64 -6.26
C PHE A 169 4.57 -11.85 -6.90
N VAL A 170 5.87 -11.77 -7.17
CA VAL A 170 6.65 -12.91 -7.70
C VAL A 170 6.65 -14.06 -6.70
N SER A 171 6.70 -13.78 -5.40
CA SER A 171 6.62 -14.85 -4.41
C SER A 171 5.27 -15.57 -4.43
N HIS A 172 4.16 -14.86 -4.63
CA HIS A 172 2.84 -15.49 -4.73
C HIS A 172 2.69 -16.24 -6.07
N GLU A 173 3.05 -15.63 -7.19
CA GLU A 173 2.84 -16.25 -8.52
C GLU A 173 3.63 -17.55 -8.74
N PHE A 174 4.83 -17.66 -8.13
CA PHE A 174 5.74 -18.79 -8.40
C PHE A 174 5.83 -19.82 -7.26
N PHE A 175 5.30 -19.52 -6.07
CA PHE A 175 5.51 -20.35 -4.88
C PHE A 175 4.27 -20.54 -3.99
N ASP A 176 3.13 -19.89 -4.30
CA ASP A 176 1.81 -20.30 -3.80
C ASP A 176 1.22 -21.37 -4.69
#